data_AF-A0AAV8DYY4-F1
#
_entry.id   AF-A0AAV8DYY4-F1
#
_cell.length_a   1.000
_cell.length_b   1.000
_cell.length_c   1.000
_cell.angle_alpha   90.00
_cell.angle_beta   90.00
_cell.angle_gamma   90.00
#
_symmetry.space_group_name_H-M   'P 1'
#
loop_
_entity.id
_entity.type
_entity.pdbx_description
1 polymer ?
#
loop_
_entity_poly.entity_id
_entity_poly.type
_entity_poly.pdbx_seq_one_letter_code
_entity_poly.pdbx_strand_id
1 'polypeptide(L)'
;MDGFSPEPQWQGKATAKVAGPTADQAWSLLGRGGSSGGADPPLLLGDFCSLNKWFTSLSACHILEGSNNVPGCIRYCAGSINKANPTESVGWAKERLVEYDKVNRYYTYEIIESNKGFGRYKATLTVQPDPVGCLIEWSFQSDPVKGWSEKAFHSFFESMTRGVAKRLEEEIIGAH
;
A
#
# COMPACT_ATOMS: atom_id res chain seq x y z
N MET A 1 31.15 -21.73 -2.31
CA MET A 1 29.77 -22.28 -2.22
C MET A 1 28.86 -21.12 -2.57
N ASP A 2 28.56 -20.98 -3.85
CA ASP A 2 27.73 -19.89 -4.35
C ASP A 2 26.27 -20.15 -3.95
N GLY A 3 25.88 -19.55 -2.83
CA GLY A 3 24.51 -19.54 -2.35
C GLY A 3 23.65 -18.64 -3.22
N PHE A 4 23.34 -19.06 -4.44
CA PHE A 4 22.23 -18.50 -5.20
C PHE A 4 20.95 -18.83 -4.43
N SER A 5 20.51 -17.89 -3.59
CA SER A 5 19.11 -17.88 -3.19
C SER A 5 18.30 -17.64 -4.47
N PRO A 6 17.41 -18.54 -4.89
CA PRO A 6 16.66 -18.34 -6.12
C PRO A 6 15.90 -17.02 -6.06
N GLU A 7 15.71 -16.36 -7.20
CA GLU A 7 14.89 -15.14 -7.27
C GLU A 7 13.47 -15.39 -6.73
N PRO A 8 12.76 -14.35 -6.24
CA PRO A 8 11.36 -14.48 -5.85
C PRO A 8 10.54 -15.09 -6.98
N GLN A 9 9.70 -16.09 -6.66
CA GLN A 9 9.01 -16.86 -7.70
C GLN A 9 7.77 -16.17 -8.26
N TRP A 10 7.10 -15.34 -7.46
CA TRP A 10 5.90 -14.63 -7.87
C TRP A 10 6.19 -13.16 -8.06
N GLN A 11 5.65 -12.61 -9.13
CA GLN A 11 5.70 -11.19 -9.41
C GLN A 11 4.37 -10.74 -9.99
N GLY A 12 4.00 -9.50 -9.71
CA GLY A 12 2.74 -8.97 -10.20
C GLY A 12 2.70 -7.47 -10.17
N LYS A 13 1.77 -6.93 -10.95
CA LYS A 13 1.55 -5.50 -11.08
C LYS A 13 0.09 -5.22 -11.31
N ALA A 14 -0.45 -4.27 -10.57
CA ALA A 14 -1.80 -3.77 -10.73
C ALA A 14 -1.76 -2.27 -10.95
N THR A 15 -2.69 -1.79 -11.78
CA THR A 15 -2.86 -0.37 -12.01
C THR A 15 -4.33 0.02 -11.85
N ALA A 16 -4.57 1.25 -11.42
CA ALA A 16 -5.91 1.83 -11.35
C ALA A 16 -5.83 3.32 -11.69
N LYS A 17 -6.66 3.76 -12.64
CA LYS A 17 -6.81 5.17 -13.00
C LYS A 17 -7.79 5.82 -12.03
N VAL A 18 -7.52 7.08 -11.71
CA VAL A 18 -8.38 7.93 -10.88
C VAL A 18 -8.56 9.24 -11.62
N ALA A 19 -9.79 9.56 -11.98
CA ALA A 19 -10.12 10.82 -12.63
C ALA A 19 -10.26 11.93 -11.58
N GLY A 20 -9.81 13.15 -11.90
CA GLY A 20 -9.94 14.32 -11.03
C GLY A 20 -8.62 14.82 -10.42
N PRO A 21 -7.99 14.10 -9.47
CA PRO A 21 -6.77 14.58 -8.83
C PRO A 21 -5.58 14.43 -9.78
N THR A 22 -4.70 15.42 -9.76
CA THR A 22 -3.33 15.25 -10.27
C THR A 22 -2.57 14.23 -9.44
N ALA A 23 -1.51 13.66 -10.02
CA ALA A 23 -0.63 12.74 -9.30
C ALA A 23 -0.05 13.35 -8.01
N ASP A 24 0.27 14.66 -8.03
CA ASP A 24 0.74 15.37 -6.84
C ASP A 24 -0.35 15.47 -5.77
N GLN A 25 -1.59 15.78 -6.14
CA GLN A 25 -2.72 15.82 -5.20
C GLN A 25 -3.01 14.45 -4.59
N ALA A 26 -2.95 13.38 -5.38
CA ALA A 26 -3.15 12.01 -4.91
C ALA A 26 -2.02 11.54 -3.97
N TRP A 27 -0.78 11.92 -4.28
CA TRP A 27 0.39 11.58 -3.47
C TRP A 27 0.48 12.41 -2.18
N SER A 28 0.23 13.71 -2.31
CA SER A 28 0.27 14.71 -1.27
C SER A 28 -0.94 15.61 -1.46
N LEU A 29 -1.98 15.45 -0.65
CA LEU A 29 -3.00 16.50 -0.50
C LEU A 29 -2.33 17.71 0.16
N LEU A 30 -1.61 18.51 -0.63
CA LEU A 30 -1.40 19.91 -0.33
C LEU A 30 -2.79 20.51 -0.37
N GLY A 31 -3.38 20.72 0.80
CA GLY A 31 -4.68 21.35 0.94
C GLY A 31 -4.75 22.59 0.06
N ARG A 32 -5.78 22.65 -0.80
CA ARG A 32 -6.32 23.96 -1.13
C ARG A 32 -6.79 24.54 0.21
N GLY A 33 -6.23 25.68 0.59
CA GLY A 33 -6.55 26.36 1.83
C GLY A 33 -8.06 26.48 2.00
N GLY A 34 -8.58 25.86 3.06
CA GLY A 34 -9.95 25.97 3.51
C GLY A 34 -9.92 26.08 5.03
N SER A 35 -9.92 27.32 5.53
CA SER A 35 -10.09 27.59 6.95
C SER A 35 -11.55 27.33 7.33
N SER A 36 -11.88 26.10 7.71
CA SER A 36 -13.08 25.82 8.51
C SER A 36 -12.93 24.45 9.15
N GLY A 37 -12.97 24.46 10.49
CA GLY A 37 -12.50 23.36 11.33
C GLY A 37 -13.32 22.07 11.24
N GLY A 38 -12.67 21.00 11.67
CA GLY A 38 -13.33 19.77 12.14
C GLY A 38 -13.36 18.58 11.18
N ALA A 39 -12.57 18.57 10.11
CA ALA A 39 -12.46 17.38 9.24
C ALA A 39 -11.15 16.63 9.52
N ASP A 40 -11.22 15.30 9.57
CA ASP A 40 -10.06 14.42 9.70
C ASP A 40 -8.94 14.80 8.71
N PRO A 41 -7.65 14.68 9.09
CA PRO A 41 -6.56 15.07 8.22
C PRO A 41 -6.60 14.25 6.91
N PRO A 42 -6.31 14.88 5.76
CA PRO A 42 -6.47 14.25 4.46
C PRO A 42 -5.71 12.93 4.36
N LEU A 43 -6.35 11.94 3.72
CA LEU A 43 -5.72 10.65 3.42
C LEU A 43 -4.62 10.87 2.38
N LEU A 44 -3.40 10.40 2.66
CA LEU A 44 -2.26 10.54 1.73
C LEU A 44 -1.81 9.16 1.25
N LEU A 45 -1.71 8.97 -0.08
CA LEU A 45 -1.09 7.75 -0.61
C LEU A 45 0.40 7.72 -0.27
N GLY A 46 1.04 8.89 -0.26
CA GLY A 46 2.42 9.05 0.18
C GLY A 46 2.63 8.96 1.68
N ASP A 47 1.60 8.68 2.50
CA ASP A 47 1.75 8.36 3.92
C ASP A 47 1.82 6.84 4.11
N PHE A 48 3.03 6.35 4.34
CA PHE A 48 3.30 4.94 4.53
C PHE A 48 2.51 4.32 5.69
N CYS A 49 2.22 5.06 6.76
CA CYS A 49 1.50 4.52 7.93
C CYS A 49 -0.03 4.71 7.87
N SER A 50 -0.59 5.22 6.77
CA SER A 50 -2.03 5.44 6.61
C SER A 50 -2.73 4.43 5.69
N LEU A 51 -2.11 3.28 5.40
CA LEU A 51 -2.68 2.31 4.44
C LEU A 51 -4.07 1.79 4.86
N ASN A 52 -4.34 1.67 6.16
CA ASN A 52 -5.66 1.27 6.67
C ASN A 52 -6.78 2.25 6.32
N LYS A 53 -6.46 3.52 6.07
CA LYS A 53 -7.44 4.50 5.64
C LYS A 53 -7.86 4.31 4.18
N TRP A 54 -7.02 3.64 3.39
CA TRP A 54 -7.26 3.32 1.98
C TRP A 54 -7.87 1.94 1.78
N PHE A 55 -7.62 1.02 2.71
CA PHE A 55 -8.00 -0.37 2.56
C PHE A 55 -8.80 -0.85 3.77
N THR A 56 -10.13 -0.92 3.61
CA THR A 56 -11.09 -1.20 4.70
C THR A 56 -10.91 -2.55 5.38
N SER A 57 -10.22 -3.50 4.75
CA SER A 57 -9.94 -4.79 5.39
C SER A 57 -8.77 -4.73 6.39
N LEU A 58 -8.00 -3.63 6.42
CA LEU A 58 -7.02 -3.34 7.47
C LEU A 58 -7.70 -2.59 8.61
N SER A 59 -7.66 -3.17 9.79
CA SER A 59 -8.13 -2.54 11.03
C SER A 59 -7.04 -1.68 11.68
N ALA A 60 -5.77 -1.93 11.37
CA ALA A 60 -4.65 -1.16 11.91
C ALA A 60 -3.56 -0.92 10.86
N CYS A 61 -3.02 0.30 10.85
CA CYS A 61 -1.76 0.67 10.21
C CYS A 61 -1.13 1.77 11.09
N HIS A 62 0.05 1.53 11.65
CA HIS A 62 0.75 2.52 12.46
C HIS A 62 2.26 2.24 12.52
N ILE A 63 3.02 3.27 12.86
CA ILE A 63 4.47 3.18 13.04
C ILE A 63 4.81 2.32 14.28
N LEU A 64 5.76 1.41 14.13
CA LEU A 64 6.38 0.67 15.24
C LEU A 64 7.76 1.22 15.58
N GLU A 65 8.58 1.49 14.57
CA GLU A 65 9.96 1.93 14.74
C GLU A 65 10.33 3.00 13.71
N GLY A 66 11.17 3.94 14.12
CA GLY A 66 11.62 5.05 13.28
C GLY A 66 10.58 6.15 13.11
N SER A 67 10.77 6.97 12.06
CA SER A 67 9.87 8.07 11.72
C SER A 67 9.13 7.77 10.43
N ASN A 68 7.83 8.07 10.40
CA ASN A 68 7.00 7.82 9.22
C ASN A 68 7.58 8.48 7.95
N ASN A 69 7.48 7.79 6.81
CA ASN A 69 8.04 8.18 5.51
C ASN A 69 9.58 8.33 5.46
N VAL A 70 10.31 7.92 6.51
CA VAL A 70 11.78 7.87 6.49
C VAL A 70 12.22 6.43 6.20
N PRO A 71 13.03 6.19 5.15
CA PRO A 71 13.59 4.87 4.89
C PRO A 71 14.23 4.24 6.14
N GLY A 72 13.94 2.96 6.37
CA GLY A 72 14.28 2.21 7.57
C GLY A 72 13.15 2.13 8.61
N CYS A 73 12.13 3.00 8.53
CA CYS A 73 10.98 2.93 9.44
C CYS A 73 10.17 1.64 9.25
N ILE A 74 9.54 1.16 10.32
CA ILE A 74 8.74 -0.07 10.33
C ILE A 74 7.32 0.27 10.70
N ARG A 75 6.35 -0.14 9.86
CA ARG A 75 4.92 -0.08 10.18
C ARG A 75 4.38 -1.47 10.56
N TYR A 76 3.35 -1.49 11.39
CA TYR A 76 2.51 -2.65 11.63
C TYR A 76 1.19 -2.50 10.88
N CYS A 77 0.86 -3.48 10.06
CA CYS A 77 -0.43 -3.59 9.38
C CYS A 77 -1.16 -4.83 9.91
N ALA A 78 -2.44 -4.68 10.27
CA ALA A 78 -3.30 -5.81 10.63
C ALA A 78 -4.70 -5.67 10.06
N GLY A 79 -5.33 -6.81 9.76
CA GLY A 79 -6.65 -6.86 9.15
C GLY A 79 -7.26 -8.25 9.20
N SER A 80 -8.44 -8.40 8.61
CA SER A 80 -9.24 -9.64 8.66
C SER A 80 -8.76 -10.76 7.73
N ILE A 81 -7.70 -10.52 6.94
CA ILE A 81 -7.23 -11.45 5.91
C ILE A 81 -6.02 -12.24 6.40
N ASN A 82 -6.23 -13.51 6.77
CA ASN A 82 -5.18 -14.50 6.99
C ASN A 82 -5.51 -15.82 6.28
N LYS A 83 -4.96 -16.03 5.07
CA LYS A 83 -5.13 -17.30 4.33
C LYS A 83 -4.15 -18.39 4.77
N ALA A 84 -3.05 -18.02 5.44
CA ALA A 84 -2.04 -18.97 5.92
C ALA A 84 -2.54 -19.75 7.15
N ASN A 85 -3.37 -19.12 7.98
CA ASN A 85 -4.07 -19.75 9.07
C ASN A 85 -5.52 -19.23 9.18
N PRO A 86 -6.51 -19.92 8.58
CA PRO A 86 -7.91 -19.52 8.64
C PRO A 86 -8.54 -19.54 10.05
N THR A 87 -7.89 -20.17 11.04
CA THR A 87 -8.37 -20.20 12.42
C THR A 87 -8.05 -18.90 13.18
N GLU A 88 -7.09 -18.11 12.69
CA GLU A 88 -6.78 -16.79 13.23
C GLU A 88 -7.62 -15.73 12.54
N SER A 89 -8.44 -15.02 13.32
CA SER A 89 -9.31 -13.96 12.83
C SER A 89 -8.58 -12.70 12.36
N VAL A 90 -7.28 -12.59 12.65
CA VAL A 90 -6.44 -11.43 12.33
C VAL A 90 -5.15 -11.87 11.64
N GLY A 91 -4.90 -11.31 10.45
CA GLY A 91 -3.62 -11.38 9.78
C GLY A 91 -2.85 -10.07 9.94
N TRP A 92 -1.55 -10.15 10.20
CA TRP A 92 -0.68 -9.00 10.39
C TRP A 92 0.65 -9.14 9.64
N ALA A 93 1.28 -8.00 9.36
CA ALA A 93 2.62 -7.90 8.82
C ALA A 93 3.34 -6.68 9.42
N LYS A 94 4.63 -6.85 9.73
CA LYS A 94 5.56 -5.75 9.95
C LYS A 94 6.27 -5.48 8.64
N GLU A 95 6.23 -4.23 8.21
CA GLU A 95 6.72 -3.81 6.92
C GLU A 95 7.75 -2.69 7.09
N ARG A 96 8.94 -2.88 6.53
CA ARG A 96 10.01 -1.89 6.55
C ARG A 96 9.98 -1.06 5.28
N LEU A 97 10.01 0.26 5.41
CA LEU A 97 10.19 1.18 4.30
C LEU A 97 11.65 1.11 3.81
N VAL A 98 11.84 0.84 2.53
CA VAL A 98 13.17 0.68 1.90
C VAL A 98 13.55 1.94 1.12
N GLU A 99 12.62 2.45 0.32
CA GLU A 99 12.80 3.67 -0.47
C GLU A 99 11.56 4.56 -0.33
N TYR A 100 11.77 5.87 -0.40
CA TYR A 100 10.71 6.85 -0.42
C TYR A 100 11.16 8.05 -1.25
N ASP A 101 10.41 8.34 -2.30
CA ASP A 101 10.67 9.48 -3.16
C ASP A 101 9.38 10.29 -3.34
N LYS A 102 9.36 11.48 -2.73
CA LYS A 102 8.23 12.38 -2.81
C LYS A 102 8.09 13.01 -4.21
N VAL A 103 9.19 13.24 -4.91
CA VAL A 103 9.20 13.93 -6.21
C VAL A 103 8.69 12.99 -7.29
N ASN A 104 9.18 11.75 -7.29
CA ASN A 104 8.74 10.70 -8.21
C ASN A 104 7.48 9.96 -7.73
N ARG A 105 6.98 10.31 -6.54
CA ARG A 105 5.74 9.81 -5.92
C ARG A 105 5.71 8.29 -5.83
N TYR A 106 6.77 7.71 -5.28
CA TYR A 106 6.82 6.28 -5.02
C TYR A 106 7.43 5.96 -3.66
N TYR A 107 7.06 4.80 -3.15
CA TYR A 107 7.78 4.17 -2.05
C TYR A 107 7.85 2.67 -2.24
N THR A 108 8.89 2.09 -1.67
CA THR A 108 9.14 0.66 -1.72
C THR A 108 9.31 0.13 -0.31
N TYR A 109 8.71 -1.02 -0.02
CA TYR A 109 8.76 -1.64 1.30
C TYR A 109 8.91 -3.16 1.19
N GLU A 110 9.38 -3.76 2.27
CA GLU A 110 9.52 -5.22 2.43
C GLU A 110 8.77 -5.71 3.66
N ILE A 111 8.28 -6.95 3.61
CA ILE A 111 7.75 -7.61 4.81
C ILE A 111 8.93 -8.22 5.56
N ILE A 112 9.09 -7.84 6.83
CA ILE A 112 10.16 -8.37 7.69
C ILE A 112 9.65 -9.44 8.65
N GLU A 113 8.36 -9.42 8.96
CA GLU A 113 7.72 -10.39 9.85
C GLU A 113 6.21 -10.45 9.58
N SER A 114 5.60 -11.64 9.61
CA SER A 114 4.16 -11.79 9.39
C SER A 114 3.63 -13.15 9.85
N ASN A 115 2.37 -13.20 10.32
CA ASN A 115 1.63 -14.47 10.48
C ASN A 115 0.84 -14.89 9.22
N LYS A 116 0.94 -14.12 8.12
CA LYS A 116 0.19 -14.34 6.88
C LYS A 116 0.91 -15.24 5.88
N GLY A 117 2.02 -15.87 6.30
CA GLY A 117 2.74 -16.86 5.52
C GLY A 117 3.61 -16.30 4.39
N PHE A 118 4.06 -15.05 4.52
CA PHE A 118 5.01 -14.43 3.61
C PHE A 118 6.44 -14.93 3.89
N GLY A 119 7.15 -15.29 2.82
CA GLY A 119 8.61 -15.39 2.81
C GLY A 119 9.23 -14.04 2.44
N ARG A 120 10.21 -14.03 1.52
CA ARG A 120 10.71 -12.77 0.95
C ARG A 120 9.58 -12.08 0.21
N TYR A 121 9.41 -10.79 0.47
CA TYR A 121 8.39 -9.97 -0.18
C TYR A 121 8.90 -8.53 -0.27
N LYS A 122 8.78 -7.95 -1.46
CA LYS A 122 9.06 -6.53 -1.71
C LYS A 122 7.96 -5.98 -2.60
N ALA A 123 7.48 -4.78 -2.30
CA ALA A 123 6.47 -4.10 -3.10
C ALA A 123 6.77 -2.62 -3.26
N THR A 124 6.32 -2.08 -4.38
CA THR A 124 6.47 -0.66 -4.73
C THR A 124 5.12 -0.08 -5.13
N LEU A 125 4.72 1.00 -4.47
CA LEU A 125 3.55 1.80 -4.85
C LEU A 125 4.04 3.10 -5.47
N THR A 126 3.47 3.46 -6.62
CA THR A 126 3.83 4.63 -7.41
C THR A 126 2.56 5.36 -7.86
N VAL A 127 2.61 6.69 -7.90
CA VAL A 127 1.54 7.54 -8.44
C VAL A 127 2.06 8.35 -9.63
N GLN A 128 1.49 8.10 -10.80
CA GLN A 128 1.91 8.70 -12.07
C GLN A 128 0.84 9.66 -12.61
N PRO A 129 1.23 10.69 -13.39
CA PRO A 129 0.26 11.51 -14.13
C PRO A 129 -0.53 10.67 -15.14
N ASP A 130 -1.82 10.97 -15.29
CA ASP A 130 -2.69 10.43 -16.34
C ASP A 130 -3.50 11.59 -16.96
N PRO A 131 -3.85 11.57 -18.26
CA PRO A 131 -4.53 12.69 -18.92
C PRO A 131 -5.80 13.19 -18.21
N VAL A 132 -6.52 12.32 -17.50
CA VAL A 132 -7.75 12.69 -16.77
C VAL A 132 -7.56 12.79 -15.25
N GLY A 133 -6.33 12.64 -14.76
CA GLY A 133 -6.01 12.70 -13.33
C GLY A 133 -4.69 12.01 -13.00
N CYS A 134 -4.76 10.85 -12.34
CA CYS A 134 -3.58 10.07 -11.98
C CYS A 134 -3.76 8.57 -12.19
N LEU A 135 -2.64 7.86 -12.25
CA LEU A 135 -2.54 6.41 -12.31
C LEU A 135 -1.82 5.91 -11.05
N ILE A 136 -2.50 5.08 -10.27
CA ILE A 136 -1.90 4.33 -9.17
C ILE A 136 -1.36 3.04 -9.76
N GLU A 137 -0.07 2.78 -9.55
CA GLU A 137 0.57 1.52 -9.86
C GLU A 137 1.09 0.90 -8.57
N TRP A 138 0.79 -0.37 -8.37
CA TRP A 138 1.37 -1.17 -7.29
C TRP A 138 2.01 -2.40 -7.93
N SER A 139 3.21 -2.74 -7.50
CA SER A 139 3.92 -3.95 -7.94
C SER A 139 4.45 -4.72 -6.74
N PHE A 140 4.65 -6.02 -6.91
CA PHE A 140 5.28 -6.88 -5.92
C PHE A 140 6.17 -7.93 -6.55
N GLN A 141 7.13 -8.40 -5.75
CA GLN A 141 7.88 -9.63 -5.94
C GLN A 141 7.86 -10.41 -4.63
N SER A 142 7.61 -11.70 -4.68
CA SER A 142 7.53 -12.52 -3.48
C SER A 142 7.90 -13.98 -3.70
N ASP A 143 8.31 -14.63 -2.61
CA ASP A 143 8.21 -16.08 -2.51
C ASP A 143 6.72 -16.50 -2.54
N PRO A 144 6.42 -17.78 -2.82
CA PRO A 144 5.06 -18.29 -2.71
C PRO A 144 4.49 -18.04 -1.31
N VAL A 145 3.33 -17.37 -1.26
CA VAL A 145 2.68 -17.01 0.00
C VAL A 145 1.78 -18.16 0.47
N LYS A 146 2.03 -18.68 1.67
CA LYS A 146 1.26 -19.81 2.20
C LYS A 146 -0.25 -19.49 2.21
N GLY A 147 -1.04 -20.43 1.70
CA GLY A 147 -2.50 -20.30 1.63
C GLY A 147 -3.02 -19.57 0.39
N TRP A 148 -2.13 -19.10 -0.49
CA TRP A 148 -2.49 -18.51 -1.77
C TRP A 148 -2.02 -19.37 -2.95
N SER A 149 -2.73 -19.27 -4.06
CA SER A 149 -2.13 -19.51 -5.37
C SER A 149 -1.67 -18.18 -5.95
N GLU A 150 -0.69 -18.20 -6.86
CA GLU A 150 -0.19 -16.99 -7.52
C GLU A 150 -1.32 -16.17 -8.14
N LYS A 151 -2.21 -16.83 -8.90
CA LYS A 151 -3.38 -16.19 -9.52
C LYS A 151 -4.30 -15.53 -8.49
N ALA A 152 -4.60 -16.22 -7.38
CA ALA A 152 -5.47 -15.65 -6.36
C ALA A 152 -4.82 -14.47 -5.63
N PHE A 153 -3.51 -14.54 -5.41
CA PHE A 153 -2.73 -13.44 -4.82
C PHE A 153 -2.70 -12.22 -5.76
N HIS A 154 -2.51 -12.44 -7.07
CA HIS A 154 -2.58 -11.39 -8.08
C HIS A 154 -3.95 -10.71 -8.11
N SER A 155 -5.04 -11.49 -8.15
CA SER A 155 -6.41 -10.94 -8.11
C SER A 155 -6.71 -10.18 -6.82
N PHE A 156 -6.19 -10.64 -5.68
CA PHE A 156 -6.28 -9.92 -4.42
C PHE A 156 -5.56 -8.57 -4.50
N PHE A 157 -4.34 -8.56 -5.03
CA PHE A 157 -3.52 -7.37 -5.19
C PHE A 157 -4.14 -6.32 -6.14
N GLU A 158 -4.73 -6.78 -7.24
CA GLU A 158 -5.54 -5.93 -8.12
C GLU A 158 -6.76 -5.33 -7.40
N SER A 159 -7.44 -6.12 -6.59
CA SER A 159 -8.57 -5.65 -5.80
C SER A 159 -8.15 -4.60 -4.78
N MET A 160 -6.97 -4.75 -4.15
CA MET A 160 -6.42 -3.73 -3.25
C MET A 160 -6.17 -2.42 -4.01
N THR A 161 -5.50 -2.50 -5.17
CA THR A 161 -5.15 -1.32 -5.98
C THR A 161 -6.39 -0.57 -6.46
N ARG A 162 -7.44 -1.29 -6.90
CA ARG A 162 -8.73 -0.68 -7.24
C ARG A 162 -9.46 -0.09 -6.03
N GLY A 163 -9.38 -0.74 -4.87
CA GLY A 163 -9.97 -0.24 -3.62
C GLY A 163 -9.35 1.09 -3.20
N VAL A 164 -8.03 1.21 -3.29
CA VAL A 164 -7.29 2.45 -3.03
C VAL A 164 -7.75 3.56 -3.98
N ALA A 165 -7.84 3.28 -5.28
CA ALA A 165 -8.31 4.22 -6.29
C ALA A 165 -9.75 4.70 -6.01
N LYS A 166 -10.68 3.78 -5.74
CA LYS A 166 -12.08 4.11 -5.41
C LYS A 166 -12.18 4.99 -4.17
N ARG A 167 -11.40 4.70 -3.13
CA ARG A 167 -11.39 5.53 -1.92
C ARG A 167 -10.87 6.93 -2.21
N LEU A 168 -9.86 7.07 -3.07
CA LEU A 168 -9.35 8.38 -3.49
C LEU A 168 -10.43 9.19 -4.25
N GLU A 169 -11.19 8.56 -5.13
CA GLU A 169 -12.33 9.20 -5.82
C GLU A 169 -13.38 9.68 -4.81
N GLU A 170 -13.73 8.84 -3.82
CA GLU A 170 -14.72 9.16 -2.79
C GLU A 170 -14.30 10.36 -1.92
N GLU A 171 -13.04 10.43 -1.49
CA GLU A 171 -12.51 11.55 -0.70
C GLU A 171 -12.53 12.87 -1.49
N ILE A 172 -12.36 12.82 -2.81
CA ILE A 172 -12.38 14.01 -3.67
C ILE A 172 -13.81 14.47 -3.92
N ILE A 173 -14.73 13.54 -4.19
CA ILE A 173 -16.15 13.85 -4.41
C ILE A 173 -16.80 14.36 -3.11
N GLY A 174 -16.43 13.79 -1.96
CA GLY A 174 -16.93 14.20 -0.64
C GLY A 174 -16.37 15.52 -0.12
N ALA A 175 -15.37 16.10 -0.79
CA ALA A 175 -14.79 17.42 -0.48
C ALA A 175 -15.47 18.59 -1.23
N HIS A 176 -16.60 18.33 -1.90
CA HIS A 176 -17.45 19.32 -2.56
C HIS A 176 -18.82 19.41 -1.87
#